data_AF-A0A8T5TTL8-F1
#
_entry.id   AF-A0A8T5TTL8-F1
#
_cell.length_a   1.000
_cell.length_b   1.000
_cell.length_c   1.000
_cell.angle_alpha   90.00
_cell.angle_beta   90.00
_cell.angle_gamma   90.00
#
_symmetry.space_group_name_H-M   'P 1'
#
loop_
_entity.id
_entity.type
_entity.pdbx_description
1 polymer ?
#
loop_
_entity_poly.entity_id
_entity_poly.type
_entity_poly.pdbx_seq_one_letter_code
_entity_poly.pdbx_strand_id
1 'polypeptide(L)'
;MIVLDNDNTPPMHLRGVGLIKISDLNAGGTTQVLFQKGIGIQLIHTILKLNKAKIITKKQGIGIGLISDYTVYMHYFNTNPSEIIVIIYLDNKESIMKFSSYYEVSKKLNEAVCSCEEFSNIQEICDEDFIIPRLDSVLALFIISTAGHLYYSKVNEKKCRLGDFEIQISGFISALLIFTKEMIGQGPGVELKHINFGNQQIYLTVKTNVIFAYFVEEERILKLDRKYMQLVSEEFLDMYKDHINPKTFNGDLSKYQSFGNIIDKYIMM
;
A
#
# COMPACT_ATOMS: atom_id res chain seq x y z
N MET A 1 12.20 19.39 41.76
CA MET A 1 12.72 19.49 40.38
C MET A 1 12.04 18.38 39.60
N ILE A 2 10.96 18.72 38.90
CA ILE A 2 10.21 17.78 38.06
C ILE A 2 11.03 17.66 36.79
N VAL A 3 11.61 16.50 36.56
CA VAL A 3 12.17 16.15 35.26
C VAL A 3 10.96 15.82 34.40
N LEU A 4 10.65 16.74 33.47
CA LEU A 4 9.81 16.42 32.33
C LEU A 4 10.64 15.47 31.47
N ASP A 5 10.41 14.16 31.61
CA ASP A 5 10.87 13.22 30.59
C ASP A 5 10.17 13.61 29.29
N ASN A 6 10.98 14.01 28.30
CA ASN A 6 10.49 14.13 26.93
C ASN A 6 9.89 12.78 26.54
N ASP A 7 8.59 12.76 26.26
CA ASP A 7 7.86 11.65 25.63
C ASP A 7 8.40 11.39 24.22
N ASN A 8 9.61 10.84 24.14
CA ASN A 8 10.11 10.22 22.92
C ASN A 8 9.77 8.74 22.99
N THR A 9 8.48 8.42 22.90
CA THR A 9 8.06 7.06 22.58
C THR A 9 8.70 6.68 21.24
N PRO A 10 9.48 5.59 21.18
CA PRO A 10 10.13 5.22 19.93
C PRO A 10 9.08 4.91 18.86
N PRO A 11 9.36 5.26 17.59
CA PRO A 11 8.42 5.05 16.50
C PRO A 11 8.03 3.58 16.37
N MET A 12 6.78 3.35 16.00
CA MET A 12 6.19 2.03 15.96
C MET A 12 6.52 1.35 14.64
N HIS A 13 7.11 0.15 14.72
CA HIS A 13 7.35 -0.69 13.55
C HIS A 13 6.09 -1.47 13.22
N LEU A 14 5.38 -1.05 12.17
CA LEU A 14 4.12 -1.66 11.74
C LEU A 14 4.20 -2.17 10.32
N ARG A 15 3.30 -3.10 9.99
CA ARG A 15 3.09 -3.55 8.61
C ARG A 15 2.20 -2.58 7.84
N GLY A 16 1.34 -1.81 8.51
CA GLY A 16 0.49 -0.82 7.88
C GLY A 16 -0.37 -0.08 8.89
N VAL A 17 -0.83 1.11 8.51
CA VAL A 17 -1.74 1.96 9.28
C VAL A 17 -2.80 2.55 8.35
N GLY A 18 -4.04 2.59 8.83
CA GLY A 18 -5.15 3.22 8.11
C GLY A 18 -5.96 4.10 9.06
N LEU A 19 -6.31 5.30 8.61
CA LEU A 19 -7.19 6.24 9.29
C LEU A 19 -8.47 6.39 8.47
N ILE A 20 -9.60 6.06 9.07
CA ILE A 20 -10.89 5.97 8.39
C ILE A 20 -11.91 6.80 9.14
N LYS A 21 -12.71 7.55 8.41
CA LYS A 21 -13.92 8.19 8.89
C LYS A 21 -15.13 7.34 8.52
N ILE A 22 -15.99 7.06 9.50
CA ILE A 22 -17.32 6.47 9.28
C ILE A 22 -18.35 7.54 9.58
N SER A 23 -19.10 7.97 8.57
CA SER A 23 -20.20 8.93 8.69
C SER A 23 -21.55 8.25 8.52
N ASP A 24 -22.66 8.98 8.65
CA ASP A 24 -24.01 8.50 8.36
C ASP A 24 -24.39 7.20 9.10
N LEU A 25 -24.07 7.11 10.39
CA LEU A 25 -24.30 5.91 11.20
C LEU A 25 -25.76 5.41 11.14
N ASN A 26 -26.73 6.33 11.02
CA ASN A 26 -28.15 6.01 10.93
C ASN A 26 -28.54 5.34 9.59
N ALA A 27 -27.76 5.55 8.53
CA ALA A 27 -27.95 4.93 7.21
C ALA A 27 -27.06 3.68 7.03
N GLY A 28 -26.56 3.12 8.13
CA GLY A 28 -25.70 1.94 8.10
C GLY A 28 -24.21 2.25 7.87
N GLY A 29 -23.80 3.52 7.89
CA GLY A 29 -22.40 3.95 7.91
C GLY A 29 -21.73 4.04 6.54
N THR A 30 -21.33 5.24 6.11
CA THR A 30 -20.48 5.46 4.92
C THR A 30 -19.01 5.54 5.35
N THR A 31 -18.09 4.95 4.61
CA THR A 31 -16.67 4.87 5.00
C THR A 31 -15.79 5.66 4.05
N GLN A 32 -14.94 6.53 4.59
CA GLN A 32 -13.95 7.31 3.87
C GLN A 32 -12.56 7.03 4.45
N VAL A 33 -11.61 6.61 3.62
CA VAL A 33 -10.20 6.50 4.03
C VAL A 33 -9.61 7.90 4.01
N LEU A 34 -9.19 8.40 5.17
CA LEU A 34 -8.53 9.70 5.31
C LEU A 34 -7.03 9.58 5.06
N PHE A 35 -6.41 8.53 5.59
CA PHE A 35 -4.99 8.25 5.41
C PHE A 35 -4.74 6.74 5.37
N GLN A 36 -3.75 6.31 4.60
CA GLN A 36 -3.24 4.95 4.65
C GLN A 36 -1.75 4.90 4.32
N LYS A 37 -1.05 3.96 4.94
CA LYS A 37 0.37 3.68 4.66
C LYS A 37 0.60 2.19 4.90
N GLY A 38 1.14 1.45 3.93
CA GLY A 38 1.45 0.02 4.08
C GLY A 38 0.25 -0.93 4.17
N ILE A 39 -0.96 -0.41 3.97
CA ILE A 39 -2.21 -1.17 3.95
C ILE A 39 -3.02 -0.74 2.71
N GLY A 40 -3.48 -1.72 1.94
CA GLY A 40 -4.29 -1.46 0.75
C GLY A 40 -5.75 -1.23 1.08
N ILE A 41 -6.44 -0.45 0.24
CA ILE A 41 -7.86 -0.11 0.38
C ILE A 41 -8.73 -1.37 0.48
N GLN A 42 -8.41 -2.42 -0.28
CA GLN A 42 -9.16 -3.67 -0.24
C GLN A 42 -9.10 -4.36 1.12
N LEU A 43 -7.92 -4.33 1.77
CA LEU A 43 -7.74 -4.89 3.10
C LEU A 43 -8.47 -4.03 4.14
N ILE A 44 -8.41 -2.70 4.03
CA ILE A 44 -9.21 -1.79 4.87
C ILE A 44 -10.70 -2.14 4.76
N HIS A 45 -11.24 -2.24 3.55
CA HIS A 45 -12.65 -2.59 3.34
C HIS A 45 -13.01 -3.95 3.94
N THR A 46 -12.12 -4.93 3.85
CA THR A 46 -12.31 -6.25 4.45
C THR A 46 -12.35 -6.15 5.98
N ILE A 47 -11.40 -5.43 6.59
CA ILE A 47 -11.34 -5.20 8.04
C ILE A 47 -12.62 -4.51 8.53
N LEU A 48 -13.03 -3.44 7.83
CA LEU A 48 -14.24 -2.70 8.18
C LEU A 48 -15.47 -3.58 8.02
N LYS A 49 -15.62 -4.32 6.92
CA LYS A 49 -16.77 -5.21 6.70
C LYS A 49 -16.95 -6.22 7.84
N LEU A 50 -15.86 -6.80 8.33
CA LEU A 50 -15.87 -7.77 9.42
C LEU A 50 -16.20 -7.14 10.79
N ASN A 51 -15.88 -5.87 11.00
CA ASN A 51 -15.96 -5.22 12.31
C ASN A 51 -17.04 -4.13 12.40
N LYS A 52 -17.70 -3.77 11.29
CA LYS A 52 -18.59 -2.60 11.17
C LYS A 52 -19.69 -2.58 12.22
N ALA A 53 -20.40 -3.70 12.38
CA ALA A 53 -21.49 -3.79 13.35
C ALA A 53 -21.01 -3.48 14.78
N LYS A 54 -19.88 -4.08 15.18
CA LYS A 54 -19.27 -3.84 16.49
C LYS A 54 -18.86 -2.37 16.68
N ILE A 55 -18.24 -1.77 15.66
CA ILE A 55 -17.78 -0.37 15.69
C ILE A 55 -18.99 0.56 15.83
N ILE A 56 -20.03 0.39 15.02
CA ILE A 56 -21.23 1.24 15.03
C ILE A 56 -21.99 1.09 16.35
N THR A 57 -22.13 -0.13 16.89
CA THR A 57 -22.85 -0.35 18.15
C THR A 57 -22.10 0.22 19.34
N LYS A 58 -20.78 0.04 19.44
CA LYS A 58 -19.99 0.52 20.58
C LYS A 58 -19.63 1.99 20.49
N LYS A 59 -19.46 2.53 19.28
CA LYS A 59 -19.04 3.90 18.95
C LYS A 59 -17.64 4.32 19.44
N GLN A 60 -17.16 3.76 20.54
CA GLN A 60 -15.81 3.96 21.05
C GLN A 60 -15.24 2.67 21.62
N GLY A 61 -13.93 2.46 21.44
CA GLY A 61 -13.21 1.36 22.08
C GLY A 61 -12.11 0.78 21.22
N ILE A 62 -11.78 -0.48 21.53
CA ILE A 62 -10.66 -1.20 20.93
C ILE A 62 -11.18 -2.49 20.29
N GLY A 63 -10.54 -2.90 19.19
CA GLY A 63 -10.74 -4.17 18.52
C GLY A 63 -9.41 -4.83 18.23
N ILE A 64 -9.36 -6.16 18.38
CA ILE A 64 -8.21 -6.98 17.99
C ILE A 64 -8.79 -8.15 17.22
N GLY A 65 -8.18 -8.49 16.09
CA GLY A 65 -8.56 -9.64 15.30
C GLY A 65 -7.41 -10.17 14.46
N LEU A 66 -7.57 -11.38 13.94
CA LEU A 66 -6.65 -11.96 12.97
C LEU A 66 -7.32 -11.93 11.60
N ILE A 67 -6.64 -11.35 10.62
CA ILE A 67 -7.10 -11.33 9.22
C ILE A 67 -5.94 -11.75 8.34
N SER A 68 -6.06 -12.92 7.71
CA SER A 68 -4.99 -13.55 6.93
C SER A 68 -3.72 -13.70 7.78
N ASP A 69 -2.60 -13.15 7.32
CA ASP A 69 -1.29 -13.21 7.98
C ASP A 69 -1.02 -12.01 8.91
N TYR A 70 -2.06 -11.27 9.31
CA TYR A 70 -1.92 -10.08 10.15
C TYR A 70 -2.72 -10.17 11.45
N THR A 71 -2.12 -9.59 12.48
CA THR A 71 -2.87 -9.13 13.65
C THR A 71 -3.32 -7.71 13.37
N VAL A 72 -4.63 -7.49 13.47
CA VAL A 72 -5.29 -6.21 13.22
C VAL A 72 -5.73 -5.62 14.54
N TYR A 73 -5.18 -4.47 14.88
CA TYR A 73 -5.60 -3.66 16.01
C TYR A 73 -6.41 -2.47 15.51
N MET A 74 -7.48 -2.14 16.21
CA MET A 74 -8.35 -1.03 15.87
C MET A 74 -8.63 -0.20 17.10
N HIS A 75 -8.43 1.10 17.00
CA HIS A 75 -9.00 2.08 17.92
C HIS A 75 -10.12 2.82 17.19
N TYR A 76 -11.25 3.02 17.86
CA TYR A 76 -12.33 3.81 17.30
C TYR A 76 -12.86 4.80 18.33
N PHE A 77 -13.12 6.01 17.86
CA PHE A 77 -13.50 7.17 18.67
C PHE A 77 -14.76 7.78 18.09
N ASN A 78 -15.73 8.04 18.97
CA ASN A 78 -16.91 8.79 18.62
C ASN A 78 -16.57 10.28 18.60
N THR A 79 -16.58 10.90 17.42
CA THR A 79 -16.20 12.32 17.28
C THR A 79 -17.40 13.24 17.41
N ASN A 80 -18.55 12.84 16.85
CA ASN A 80 -19.84 13.50 17.02
C ASN A 80 -20.97 12.45 16.92
N PRO A 81 -22.26 12.81 17.14
CA PRO A 81 -23.35 11.82 17.15
C PRO A 81 -23.49 10.97 15.87
N SER A 82 -22.93 11.44 14.75
CA SER A 82 -23.04 10.86 13.42
C SER A 82 -21.73 10.32 12.84
N GLU A 83 -20.61 10.45 13.55
CA GLU A 83 -19.28 10.16 13.00
C GLU A 83 -18.38 9.39 13.98
N ILE A 84 -17.65 8.43 13.44
CA ILE A 84 -16.64 7.63 14.15
C ILE A 84 -15.34 7.69 13.37
N ILE A 85 -14.24 7.99 14.06
CA ILE A 85 -12.90 7.81 13.52
C ILE A 85 -12.39 6.43 13.93
N VAL A 86 -11.87 5.68 12.96
CA VAL A 86 -11.31 4.35 13.13
C VAL A 86 -9.85 4.38 12.69
N ILE A 87 -8.97 3.94 13.56
CA ILE A 87 -7.53 3.83 13.32
C ILE A 87 -7.18 2.35 13.34
N ILE A 88 -6.69 1.86 12.21
CA ILE A 88 -6.30 0.47 11.99
C ILE A 88 -4.78 0.39 12.05
N TYR A 89 -4.26 -0.55 12.84
CA TYR A 89 -2.86 -0.93 12.87
C TYR A 89 -2.72 -2.39 12.43
N LEU A 90 -1.83 -2.64 11.47
CA LEU A 90 -1.45 -3.97 11.04
C LEU A 90 -0.07 -4.33 11.58
N ASP A 91 0.01 -5.50 12.19
CA ASP A 91 1.26 -6.10 12.63
C ASP A 91 1.34 -7.56 12.19
N ASN A 92 2.49 -8.19 12.42
CA ASN A 92 2.72 -9.59 12.15
C ASN A 92 1.68 -10.46 12.87
N LYS A 93 1.34 -11.60 12.27
CA LYS A 93 0.47 -12.58 12.89
C LYS A 93 0.95 -12.93 14.30
N GLU A 94 0.01 -12.96 15.25
CA GLU A 94 0.24 -13.31 16.67
C GLU A 94 1.20 -12.37 17.42
N SER A 95 1.46 -11.17 16.89
CA SER A 95 2.13 -10.12 17.64
C SER A 95 1.37 -9.78 18.93
N ILE A 96 2.10 -9.39 19.97
CA ILE A 96 1.51 -8.84 21.19
C ILE A 96 1.91 -7.37 21.26
N MET A 97 0.94 -6.50 20.97
CA MET A 97 1.13 -5.06 20.90
C MET A 97 1.02 -4.40 22.29
N LYS A 98 1.88 -3.41 22.59
CA LYS A 98 1.80 -2.59 23.81
C LYS A 98 0.74 -1.50 23.67
N PHE A 99 -0.51 -1.80 24.01
CA PHE A 99 -1.68 -0.94 23.79
C PHE A 99 -1.56 0.52 24.28
N SER A 100 -0.88 0.77 25.39
CA SER A 100 -0.77 2.11 25.98
C SER A 100 -0.14 3.12 25.01
N SER A 101 0.94 2.73 24.33
CA SER A 101 1.64 3.62 23.39
C SER A 101 0.80 3.93 22.15
N TYR A 102 0.04 2.96 21.64
CA TYR A 102 -0.82 3.15 20.46
C TYR A 102 -2.04 4.02 20.76
N TYR A 103 -2.51 4.01 22.01
CA TYR A 103 -3.65 4.81 22.41
C TYR A 103 -3.33 6.31 22.37
N GLU A 104 -2.13 6.71 22.82
CA GLU A 104 -1.70 8.11 22.80
C GLU A 104 -1.62 8.66 21.38
N VAL A 105 -0.97 7.92 20.48
CA VAL A 105 -0.89 8.29 19.05
C VAL A 105 -2.29 8.31 18.41
N SER A 106 -3.13 7.33 18.74
CA SER A 106 -4.52 7.31 18.29
C SER A 106 -5.32 8.53 18.75
N LYS A 107 -5.10 8.97 19.99
CA LYS A 107 -5.76 10.15 20.54
C LYS A 107 -5.28 11.42 19.82
N LYS A 108 -3.97 11.56 19.62
CA LYS A 108 -3.35 12.65 18.84
C LYS A 108 -3.93 12.74 17.43
N LEU A 109 -4.04 11.61 16.73
CA LEU A 109 -4.65 11.53 15.40
C LEU A 109 -6.14 11.90 15.41
N ASN A 110 -6.90 11.41 16.39
CA ASN A 110 -8.31 11.74 16.51
C ASN A 110 -8.51 13.25 16.78
N GLU A 111 -7.69 13.84 17.64
CA GLU A 111 -7.71 15.27 17.92
C GLU A 111 -7.42 16.10 16.66
N ALA A 112 -6.37 15.75 15.91
CA ALA A 112 -6.02 16.41 14.64
C ALA A 112 -7.14 16.34 13.59
N VAL A 113 -7.83 15.19 13.50
CA VAL A 113 -8.98 15.05 12.59
C VAL A 113 -10.16 15.89 13.07
N CYS A 114 -10.45 15.91 14.38
CA CYS A 114 -11.54 16.69 14.95
C CYS A 114 -11.32 18.21 14.89
N SER A 115 -10.07 18.67 14.94
CA SER A 115 -9.70 20.08 14.79
C SER A 115 -9.70 20.56 13.34
N CYS A 116 -10.06 19.70 12.38
CA CYS A 116 -9.99 19.98 10.95
C CYS A 116 -8.60 20.45 10.51
N GLU A 117 -7.54 19.87 11.09
CA GLU A 117 -6.17 20.17 10.67
C GLU A 117 -5.93 19.83 9.20
N GLU A 118 -4.94 20.49 8.62
CA GLU A 118 -4.51 20.20 7.26
C GLU A 118 -4.02 18.76 7.16
N PHE A 119 -4.29 18.13 6.01
CA PHE A 119 -3.89 16.75 5.75
C PHE A 119 -2.38 16.52 5.93
N SER A 120 -1.56 17.54 5.63
CA SER A 120 -0.10 17.55 5.87
C SER A 120 0.25 17.24 7.32
N ASN A 121 -0.44 17.83 8.30
CA ASN A 121 -0.17 17.59 9.72
C ASN A 121 -0.52 16.15 10.10
N ILE A 122 -1.65 15.61 9.62
CA ILE A 122 -2.04 14.21 9.86
C ILE A 122 -0.96 13.28 9.27
N GLN A 123 -0.46 13.60 8.08
CA GLN A 123 0.59 12.85 7.44
C GLN A 123 1.91 12.91 8.24
N GLU A 124 2.31 14.08 8.74
CA GLU A 124 3.50 14.26 9.58
C GLU A 124 3.42 13.40 10.85
N ILE A 125 2.29 13.45 11.58
CA ILE A 125 2.05 12.59 12.75
C ILE A 125 2.26 11.12 12.36
N CYS A 126 1.67 10.70 11.24
CA CYS A 126 1.80 9.31 10.79
C CYS A 126 3.22 8.94 10.32
N ASP A 127 3.95 9.87 9.73
CA ASP A 127 5.30 9.65 9.22
C ASP A 127 6.35 9.63 10.34
N GLU A 128 6.15 10.41 11.41
CA GLU A 128 6.96 10.41 12.64
C GLU A 128 6.69 9.17 13.50
N ASP A 129 5.42 8.85 13.76
CA ASP A 129 5.04 7.84 14.75
C ASP A 129 5.06 6.41 14.17
N PHE A 130 5.02 6.24 12.83
CA PHE A 130 4.95 4.92 12.18
C PHE A 130 6.05 4.67 11.14
N ILE A 131 6.88 3.68 11.44
CA ILE A 131 7.87 3.14 10.52
C ILE A 131 7.32 1.89 9.86
N ILE A 132 7.24 1.93 8.53
CA ILE A 132 6.93 0.75 7.72
C ILE A 132 8.25 0.21 7.16
N PRO A 133 8.56 -1.09 7.37
CA PRO A 133 9.74 -1.71 6.78
C PRO A 133 9.76 -1.53 5.27
N ARG A 134 10.90 -1.10 4.71
CA ARG A 134 11.10 -0.97 3.26
C ARG A 134 11.86 -2.17 2.71
N LEU A 135 11.64 -2.48 1.44
CA LEU A 135 12.37 -3.52 0.71
C LEU A 135 13.65 -2.95 0.11
N ASP A 136 14.75 -3.69 0.21
CA ASP A 136 16.01 -3.40 -0.51
C ASP A 136 16.32 -4.43 -1.61
N SER A 137 15.41 -5.39 -1.79
CA SER A 137 15.52 -6.56 -2.67
C SER A 137 15.16 -6.25 -4.13
N VAL A 138 14.37 -5.19 -4.36
CA VAL A 138 13.85 -4.82 -5.67
C VAL A 138 14.82 -3.86 -6.34
N LEU A 139 15.41 -4.34 -7.43
CA LEU A 139 16.38 -3.60 -8.23
C LEU A 139 15.72 -2.67 -9.24
N ALA A 140 14.52 -3.01 -9.72
CA ALA A 140 13.77 -2.15 -10.62
C ALA A 140 12.28 -2.49 -10.57
N LEU A 141 11.45 -1.48 -10.81
CA LEU A 141 10.02 -1.61 -11.04
C LEU A 141 9.70 -1.00 -12.41
N PHE A 142 8.99 -1.75 -13.23
CA PHE A 142 8.38 -1.25 -14.47
C PHE A 142 6.87 -1.43 -14.39
N ILE A 143 6.13 -0.38 -14.72
CA ILE A 143 4.68 -0.37 -14.84
C ILE A 143 4.36 -0.11 -16.29
N ILE A 144 3.79 -1.12 -16.94
CA ILE A 144 3.72 -1.20 -18.40
C ILE A 144 2.28 -1.52 -18.78
N SER A 145 1.76 -0.95 -19.85
CA SER A 145 0.50 -1.42 -20.44
C SER A 145 0.68 -2.80 -21.07
N THR A 146 -0.40 -3.57 -21.21
CA THR A 146 -0.36 -4.83 -21.99
C THR A 146 -0.08 -4.64 -23.49
N ALA A 147 0.01 -3.40 -23.97
CA ALA A 147 0.44 -3.07 -25.33
C ALA A 147 1.94 -2.71 -25.42
N GLY A 148 2.68 -2.73 -24.29
CA GLY A 148 4.12 -2.46 -24.24
C GLY A 148 4.49 -1.01 -23.97
N HIS A 149 3.53 -0.10 -23.85
CA HIS A 149 3.80 1.27 -23.41
C HIS A 149 4.24 1.30 -21.95
N LEU A 150 5.40 1.90 -21.67
CA LEU A 150 5.85 2.19 -20.31
C LEU A 150 4.97 3.31 -19.73
N TYR A 151 4.41 3.11 -18.55
CA TYR A 151 3.75 4.18 -17.78
C TYR A 151 4.69 4.78 -16.75
N TYR A 152 5.46 3.93 -16.07
CA TYR A 152 6.37 4.36 -15.03
C TYR A 152 7.50 3.34 -14.86
N SER A 153 8.70 3.82 -14.59
CA SER A 153 9.82 2.99 -14.17
C SER A 153 10.55 3.63 -12.99
N LYS A 154 11.14 2.78 -12.16
CA LYS A 154 12.13 3.18 -11.18
C LYS A 154 13.20 2.11 -11.12
N VAL A 155 14.45 2.51 -11.26
CA VAL A 155 15.61 1.61 -11.30
C VAL A 155 16.54 2.01 -10.17
N ASN A 156 17.02 1.02 -9.43
CA ASN A 156 17.98 1.23 -8.36
C ASN A 156 19.29 1.78 -8.93
N GLU A 157 19.89 2.77 -8.25
CA GLU A 157 21.11 3.44 -8.72
C GLU A 157 22.26 2.45 -9.03
N LYS A 158 22.33 1.34 -8.27
CA LYS A 158 23.33 0.28 -8.45
C LYS A 158 23.20 -0.48 -9.78
N LYS A 159 22.07 -0.35 -10.49
CA LYS A 159 21.79 -0.98 -11.78
C LYS A 159 21.45 0.06 -12.84
N CYS A 160 22.12 1.22 -12.84
CA CYS A 160 21.88 2.33 -13.77
C CYS A 160 21.71 1.94 -15.24
N ARG A 161 22.45 0.92 -15.72
CA ARG A 161 22.35 0.41 -17.10
C ARG A 161 20.98 -0.15 -17.49
N LEU A 162 20.15 -0.61 -16.53
CA LEU A 162 18.78 -1.04 -16.85
C LEU A 162 17.90 0.15 -17.28
N GLY A 163 18.19 1.35 -16.74
CA GLY A 163 17.52 2.59 -17.11
C GLY A 163 17.78 3.02 -18.55
N ASP A 164 18.82 2.51 -19.21
CA ASP A 164 19.10 2.82 -20.61
C ASP A 164 18.20 2.04 -21.58
N PHE A 165 17.51 1.00 -21.09
CA PHE A 165 16.75 0.04 -21.91
C PHE A 165 15.27 -0.07 -21.52
N GLU A 166 14.71 0.89 -20.78
CA GLU A 166 13.36 0.77 -20.19
C GLU A 166 12.26 0.54 -21.25
N ILE A 167 12.37 1.20 -22.41
CA ILE A 167 11.42 1.04 -23.52
C ILE A 167 11.51 -0.37 -24.11
N GLN A 168 12.73 -0.86 -24.34
CA GLN A 168 12.99 -2.18 -24.89
C GLN A 168 12.54 -3.28 -23.92
N ILE A 169 12.82 -3.10 -22.62
CA ILE A 169 12.36 -4.00 -21.54
C ILE A 169 10.83 -4.03 -21.52
N SER A 170 10.18 -2.87 -21.64
CA SER A 170 8.72 -2.77 -21.66
C SER A 170 8.10 -3.51 -22.83
N GLY A 171 8.64 -3.30 -24.04
CA GLY A 171 8.23 -4.03 -25.25
C GLY A 171 8.45 -5.53 -25.14
N PHE A 172 9.62 -5.94 -24.61
CA PHE A 172 9.96 -7.34 -24.40
C PHE A 172 8.99 -8.05 -23.44
N ILE A 173 8.73 -7.47 -22.27
CA ILE A 173 7.82 -8.04 -21.27
C ILE A 173 6.41 -8.19 -21.84
N SER A 174 5.92 -7.15 -22.55
CA SER A 174 4.59 -7.20 -23.17
C SER A 174 4.50 -8.26 -24.26
N ALA A 175 5.50 -8.36 -25.14
CA ALA A 175 5.55 -9.36 -26.19
C ALA A 175 5.59 -10.78 -25.62
N LEU A 176 6.38 -11.00 -24.56
CA LEU A 176 6.47 -12.27 -23.88
C LEU A 176 5.13 -12.66 -23.20
N LEU A 177 4.42 -11.69 -22.62
CA LEU A 177 3.10 -11.93 -22.03
C LEU A 177 2.06 -12.33 -23.10
N ILE A 178 2.09 -11.69 -24.27
CA ILE A 178 1.21 -12.05 -25.40
C ILE A 178 1.57 -13.45 -25.92
N PHE A 179 2.86 -13.69 -26.17
CA PHE A 179 3.34 -14.99 -26.64
C PHE A 179 2.95 -16.13 -25.69
N THR A 180 3.13 -15.94 -24.38
CA THR A 180 2.76 -16.95 -23.38
C THR A 180 1.25 -17.16 -23.28
N LYS A 181 0.42 -16.14 -23.48
CA LYS A 181 -1.04 -16.32 -23.59
C LYS A 181 -1.44 -17.17 -24.78
N GLU A 182 -0.79 -16.99 -25.93
CA GLU A 182 -1.04 -17.81 -27.12
C GLU A 182 -0.55 -19.26 -26.93
N MET A 183 0.58 -19.45 -26.23
CA MET A 183 1.16 -20.78 -26.02
C MET A 183 0.46 -21.60 -24.93
N ILE A 184 0.06 -20.98 -23.82
CA ILE A 184 -0.44 -21.69 -22.63
C ILE A 184 -1.99 -21.64 -22.55
N GLY A 185 -2.63 -20.76 -23.33
CA GLY A 185 -4.07 -20.61 -23.44
C GLY A 185 -4.65 -19.47 -22.59
N GLN A 186 -5.90 -19.09 -22.86
CA GLN A 186 -6.58 -17.92 -22.26
C GLN A 186 -7.45 -18.24 -21.03
N GLY A 187 -7.10 -19.29 -20.27
CA GLY A 187 -7.88 -19.74 -19.10
C GLY A 187 -7.60 -18.93 -17.82
N PRO A 188 -8.57 -18.86 -16.88
CA PRO A 188 -8.33 -18.27 -15.57
C PRO A 188 -7.21 -19.01 -14.83
N GLY A 189 -6.19 -18.26 -14.40
CA GLY A 189 -5.01 -18.80 -13.71
C GLY A 189 -3.81 -19.12 -14.62
N VAL A 190 -4.00 -19.06 -15.95
CA VAL A 190 -2.94 -19.23 -16.95
C VAL A 190 -2.35 -17.87 -17.30
N GLU A 191 -1.33 -17.46 -16.53
CA GLU A 191 -0.64 -16.20 -16.77
C GLU A 191 0.84 -16.32 -16.38
N LEU A 192 1.71 -15.70 -17.17
CA LEU A 192 3.14 -15.59 -16.86
C LEU A 192 3.30 -14.74 -15.60
N LYS A 193 3.70 -15.37 -14.50
CA LYS A 193 3.90 -14.72 -13.19
C LYS A 193 5.36 -14.44 -12.85
N HIS A 194 6.28 -15.18 -13.45
CA HIS A 194 7.70 -15.03 -13.17
C HIS A 194 8.55 -15.37 -14.39
N ILE A 195 9.70 -14.72 -14.51
CA ILE A 195 10.75 -15.01 -15.50
C ILE A 195 12.05 -15.18 -14.73
N ASN A 196 12.75 -16.29 -14.93
CA ASN A 196 14.00 -16.61 -14.24
C ASN A 196 15.19 -16.35 -15.18
N PHE A 197 16.13 -15.50 -14.76
CA PHE A 197 17.40 -15.19 -15.45
C PHE A 197 18.62 -15.69 -14.64
N GLY A 198 18.47 -16.76 -13.86
CA GLY A 198 19.43 -17.24 -12.88
C GLY A 198 19.35 -16.40 -11.61
N ASN A 199 20.46 -15.74 -11.26
CA ASN A 199 20.60 -14.92 -10.04
C ASN A 199 19.66 -13.71 -9.96
N GLN A 200 18.88 -13.46 -11.02
CA GLN A 200 17.91 -12.38 -11.10
C GLN A 200 16.58 -12.90 -11.62
N GLN A 201 15.49 -12.32 -11.12
CA GLN A 201 14.15 -12.76 -11.47
C GLN A 201 13.26 -11.55 -11.75
N ILE A 202 12.28 -11.74 -12.64
CA ILE A 202 11.22 -10.78 -12.89
C ILE A 202 9.92 -11.36 -12.35
N TYR A 203 9.30 -10.68 -11.40
CA TYR A 203 7.96 -11.00 -10.93
C TYR A 203 6.96 -10.14 -11.64
N LEU A 204 5.94 -10.79 -12.21
CA LEU A 204 4.90 -10.14 -12.99
C LEU A 204 3.57 -10.24 -12.26
N THR A 205 2.91 -9.12 -12.12
CA THR A 205 1.50 -9.03 -11.71
C THR A 205 0.75 -8.25 -12.76
N VAL A 206 -0.30 -8.84 -13.34
CA VAL A 206 -1.13 -8.14 -14.31
C VAL A 206 -2.47 -7.81 -13.66
N LYS A 207 -2.87 -6.53 -13.74
CA LYS A 207 -4.14 -6.03 -13.23
C LYS A 207 -4.67 -4.94 -14.18
N THR A 208 -5.93 -5.05 -14.60
CA THR A 208 -6.62 -4.00 -15.38
C THR A 208 -5.83 -3.55 -16.63
N ASN A 209 -5.27 -4.50 -17.40
CA ASN A 209 -4.42 -4.23 -18.58
C ASN A 209 -3.09 -3.50 -18.28
N VAL A 210 -2.65 -3.52 -17.02
CA VAL A 210 -1.34 -3.03 -16.58
C VAL A 210 -0.52 -4.20 -16.06
N ILE A 211 0.72 -4.27 -16.50
CA ILE A 211 1.76 -5.21 -16.07
C ILE A 211 2.65 -4.46 -15.08
N PHE A 212 2.75 -5.01 -13.87
CA PHE A 212 3.71 -4.61 -12.85
C PHE A 212 4.84 -5.62 -12.85
N ALA A 213 6.02 -5.19 -13.28
CA ALA A 213 7.21 -6.02 -13.39
C ALA A 213 8.26 -5.60 -12.37
N TYR A 214 8.54 -6.49 -11.42
CA TYR A 214 9.52 -6.27 -10.35
C TYR A 214 10.77 -7.09 -10.63
N PHE A 215 11.89 -6.40 -10.84
CA PHE A 215 13.20 -7.01 -11.00
C PHE A 215 13.84 -7.19 -9.62
N VAL A 216 14.24 -8.41 -9.28
CA VAL A 216 14.78 -8.76 -7.95
C VAL A 216 16.03 -9.62 -8.07
N GLU A 217 16.85 -9.67 -7.02
CA GLU A 217 17.92 -10.67 -6.88
C GLU A 217 17.36 -11.94 -6.21
N GLU A 218 17.77 -13.12 -6.73
CA GLU A 218 17.20 -14.45 -6.42
C GLU A 218 17.12 -14.78 -4.92
N GLU A 219 18.04 -14.27 -4.11
CA GLU A 219 18.17 -14.62 -2.69
C GLU A 219 17.25 -13.81 -1.74
N ARG A 220 16.35 -12.96 -2.25
CA ARG A 220 15.71 -11.92 -1.40
C ARG A 220 14.19 -11.82 -1.40
N ILE A 221 13.43 -12.75 -2.00
CA ILE A 221 11.96 -12.69 -1.88
C ILE A 221 11.46 -13.38 -0.60
N LEU A 222 11.14 -12.53 0.36
CA LEU A 222 10.37 -12.82 1.54
C LEU A 222 8.87 -12.63 1.26
N LYS A 223 8.02 -13.14 2.17
CA LYS A 223 6.56 -12.89 2.12
C LYS A 223 6.23 -11.39 2.07
N LEU A 224 7.07 -10.56 2.67
CA LEU A 224 6.93 -9.11 2.72
C LEU A 224 7.01 -8.47 1.33
N ASP A 225 7.85 -9.02 0.43
CA ASP A 225 8.00 -8.49 -0.93
C ASP A 225 6.70 -8.62 -1.71
N ARG A 226 6.07 -9.79 -1.65
CA ARG A 226 4.79 -10.03 -2.33
C ARG A 226 3.68 -9.09 -1.85
N LYS A 227 3.68 -8.75 -0.55
CA LYS A 227 2.73 -7.78 0.01
C LYS A 227 2.92 -6.41 -0.63
N TYR A 228 4.14 -5.88 -0.64
CA TYR A 228 4.36 -4.55 -1.21
C TYR A 228 4.20 -4.53 -2.73
N MET A 229 4.53 -5.61 -3.43
CA MET A 229 4.20 -5.75 -4.85
C MET A 229 2.68 -5.64 -5.11
N GLN A 230 1.85 -6.22 -4.24
CA GLN A 230 0.41 -6.06 -4.30
C GLN A 230 -0.02 -4.62 -3.95
N LEU A 231 0.50 -4.05 -2.87
CA LEU A 231 0.16 -2.71 -2.41
C LEU A 231 0.48 -1.64 -3.47
N VAL A 232 1.69 -1.67 -4.02
CA VAL A 232 2.14 -0.76 -5.08
C VAL A 232 1.20 -0.84 -6.29
N SER A 233 0.78 -2.05 -6.67
CA SER A 233 -0.17 -2.21 -7.79
C SER A 233 -1.55 -1.61 -7.50
N GLU A 234 -2.02 -1.71 -6.25
CA GLU A 234 -3.31 -1.13 -5.86
C GLU A 234 -3.26 0.39 -5.82
N GLU A 235 -2.21 0.97 -5.22
CA GLU A 235 -2.05 2.42 -5.13
C GLU A 235 -1.86 3.07 -6.51
N PHE A 236 -1.12 2.43 -7.41
CA PHE A 236 -0.97 2.93 -8.79
C PHE A 236 -2.32 2.98 -9.52
N LEU A 237 -3.07 1.87 -9.48
CA LEU A 237 -4.35 1.78 -10.17
C LEU A 237 -5.39 2.73 -9.60
N ASP A 238 -5.42 2.93 -8.28
CA ASP A 238 -6.34 3.85 -7.65
C ASP A 238 -6.04 5.30 -8.01
N MET A 239 -4.77 5.71 -7.92
CA MET A 239 -4.36 7.09 -8.17
C MET A 239 -4.46 7.49 -9.66
N TYR A 240 -4.27 6.54 -10.58
CA TYR A 240 -4.25 6.82 -12.02
C TYR A 240 -5.37 6.14 -12.82
N LYS A 241 -6.44 5.67 -12.18
CA LYS A 241 -7.56 4.96 -12.83
C LYS A 241 -8.10 5.65 -14.09
N ASP A 242 -8.15 6.99 -14.08
CA ASP A 242 -8.69 7.79 -15.19
C ASP A 242 -7.64 8.09 -16.29
N HIS A 243 -6.38 7.76 -16.04
CA HIS A 243 -5.23 8.02 -16.91
C HIS A 243 -4.66 6.75 -17.55
N ILE A 244 -4.93 5.60 -16.96
CA ILE A 244 -4.51 4.29 -17.45
C ILE A 244 -5.52 3.79 -18.49
N ASN A 245 -5.29 4.15 -19.75
CA ASN A 245 -6.00 3.54 -20.87
C ASN A 245 -5.04 3.34 -22.05
N PRO A 246 -4.70 2.10 -22.40
CA PRO A 246 -3.74 1.82 -23.46
C PRO A 246 -4.19 2.30 -24.85
N LYS A 247 -5.49 2.49 -25.08
CA LYS A 247 -6.02 2.96 -26.37
C LYS A 247 -5.93 4.49 -26.55
N THR A 248 -5.91 5.22 -25.44
CA THR A 248 -5.87 6.70 -25.46
C THR A 248 -4.55 7.25 -24.92
N PHE A 249 -3.63 6.37 -24.51
CA PHE A 249 -2.33 6.76 -24.04
C PHE A 249 -1.48 7.30 -25.20
N ASN A 250 -1.00 8.54 -25.05
CA ASN A 250 -0.26 9.27 -26.07
C ASN A 250 1.26 9.29 -25.81
N GLY A 251 1.76 8.53 -24.83
CA GLY A 251 3.17 8.54 -24.44
C GLY A 251 3.55 9.58 -23.38
N ASP A 252 2.60 10.37 -22.86
CA ASP A 252 2.88 11.34 -21.81
C ASP A 252 3.09 10.67 -20.43
N LEU A 253 4.35 10.63 -19.99
CA LEU A 253 4.75 10.05 -18.71
C LEU A 253 4.70 11.04 -17.54
N SER A 254 4.55 12.34 -17.80
CA SER A 254 4.64 13.38 -16.76
C SER A 254 3.63 13.16 -15.64
N LYS A 255 2.46 12.62 -15.99
CA LYS A 255 1.36 12.30 -15.07
C LYS A 255 1.73 11.29 -14.00
N TYR A 256 2.71 10.42 -14.25
CA TYR A 256 3.09 9.34 -13.34
C TYR A 256 4.32 9.67 -12.48
N GLN A 257 4.98 10.82 -12.69
CA GLN A 257 6.25 11.14 -12.00
C GLN A 257 6.10 11.19 -10.47
N SER A 258 4.96 11.67 -9.98
CA SER A 258 4.67 11.76 -8.54
C SER A 258 4.61 10.39 -7.86
N PHE A 259 4.47 9.29 -8.62
CA PHE A 259 4.42 7.94 -8.05
C PHE A 259 5.76 7.52 -7.41
N GLY A 260 6.88 8.13 -7.79
CA GLY A 260 8.18 7.85 -7.17
C GLY A 260 8.16 8.02 -5.65
N ASN A 261 7.49 9.07 -5.17
CA ASN A 261 7.34 9.36 -3.75
C ASN A 261 6.54 8.27 -3.00
N ILE A 262 5.62 7.60 -3.70
CA ILE A 262 4.86 6.48 -3.15
C ILE A 262 5.73 5.23 -3.06
N ILE A 263 6.50 4.93 -4.12
CA ILE A 263 7.44 3.80 -4.12
C ILE A 263 8.46 3.93 -2.98
N ASP A 264 8.97 5.13 -2.73
CA ASP A 264 9.96 5.38 -1.68
C ASP A 264 9.46 5.10 -0.25
N LYS A 265 8.14 5.04 -0.06
CA LYS A 265 7.55 4.61 1.22
C LYS A 265 7.76 3.12 1.49
N TYR A 266 7.95 2.31 0.45
CA TYR A 266 7.91 0.85 0.52
C TYR A 266 9.16 0.16 0.01
N ILE A 267 9.90 0.78 -0.93
CA ILE A 267 11.04 0.18 -1.61
C ILE A 267 12.19 1.18 -1.64
N MET A 268 13.37 0.74 -1.23
CA MET A 268 14.63 1.44 -1.37
C MET A 268 15.21 1.11 -2.74
N MET A 269 15.08 2.05 -3.69
CA MET A 269 15.65 1.96 -5.03
C MET A 269 16.71 3.03 -5.21
#